data_AF-H8MAZ3-F1
#
_entry.id   AF-H8MAZ3-F1
#
_cell.length_a   1.000
_cell.length_b   1.000
_cell.length_c   1.000
_cell.angle_alpha   90.00
_cell.angle_beta   90.00
_cell.angle_gamma   90.00
#
_symmetry.space_group_name_H-M   'P 1'
#
loop_
_entity.id
_entity.type
_entity.pdbx_description
1 polymer ?
#
loop_
_entity_poly.entity_id
_entity_poly.type
_entity_poly.pdbx_seq_one_letter_code
_entity_poly.pdbx_strand_id
1 'polypeptide(L)'
;MEDCVNRPNYQSEGCPDLEYLTYVKDVDNRLDKFVGIWKGTYNGKIYTFKFNKRIKYGSGKGLYRDLLIGRMQVQDSNGKVTYSTLSERNDDKIYFHGDNFQRNIYMMNLIINTECNDSGVVFMEVYSK
;
A
#
# COMPACT_ATOMS: atom_id res chain seq x y z
N MET A 1 -4.94 -9.03 -12.15
CA MET A 1 -6.27 -8.54 -11.69
C MET A 1 -6.68 -7.32 -12.49
N GLU A 2 -5.84 -6.28 -12.54
CA GLU A 2 -6.02 -5.10 -13.42
C GLU A 2 -6.15 -5.50 -14.91
N ASP A 3 -5.33 -6.42 -15.41
CA ASP A 3 -5.44 -6.86 -16.81
C ASP A 3 -6.75 -7.58 -17.13
N CYS A 4 -7.33 -8.30 -16.15
CA CYS A 4 -8.54 -9.08 -16.40
C CYS A 4 -9.76 -8.17 -16.59
N VAL A 5 -9.90 -7.13 -15.77
CA VAL A 5 -11.02 -6.18 -15.89
C VAL A 5 -10.96 -5.37 -17.19
N ASN A 6 -9.80 -5.33 -17.85
CA ASN A 6 -9.59 -4.68 -19.13
C ASN A 6 -9.81 -5.60 -20.34
N ARG A 7 -10.14 -6.89 -20.14
CA ARG A 7 -10.37 -7.83 -21.25
C ARG A 7 -11.71 -7.57 -21.96
N PRO A 8 -11.79 -7.73 -23.30
CA PRO A 8 -13.03 -7.50 -24.05
C PRO A 8 -14.22 -8.37 -23.59
N ASN A 9 -13.94 -9.59 -23.11
CA ASN A 9 -14.94 -10.57 -22.65
C ASN A 9 -15.26 -10.47 -21.15
N TYR A 10 -14.74 -9.47 -20.42
CA TYR A 10 -14.95 -9.35 -18.96
C TYR A 10 -16.43 -9.33 -18.57
N GLN A 11 -17.29 -8.65 -19.34
CA GLN A 11 -18.72 -8.54 -19.05
C GLN A 11 -19.48 -9.89 -19.18
N SER A 12 -19.03 -10.79 -20.05
CA SER A 12 -19.68 -12.08 -20.30
C SER A 12 -19.09 -13.22 -19.49
N GLU A 13 -17.78 -13.21 -19.26
CA GLU A 13 -17.04 -14.33 -18.67
C GLU A 13 -16.41 -13.99 -17.30
N GLY A 14 -16.31 -12.70 -16.95
CA GLY A 14 -15.62 -12.28 -15.75
C GLY A 14 -14.13 -12.61 -15.80
N CYS A 15 -13.63 -13.21 -14.73
CA CYS A 15 -12.22 -13.57 -14.54
C CYS A 15 -12.07 -15.00 -14.02
N PRO A 16 -12.46 -16.04 -14.79
CA PRO A 16 -12.49 -17.41 -14.32
C PRO A 16 -11.08 -17.95 -14.01
N ASP A 17 -10.06 -17.42 -14.67
CA ASP A 17 -8.65 -17.71 -14.39
C ASP A 17 -8.18 -17.21 -13.01
N LEU A 18 -8.94 -16.32 -12.37
CA LEU A 18 -8.64 -15.84 -11.02
C LEU A 18 -9.31 -16.66 -9.92
N GLU A 19 -10.18 -17.63 -10.26
CA GLU A 19 -10.93 -18.43 -9.28
C GLU A 19 -10.02 -19.25 -8.35
N TYR A 20 -8.88 -19.71 -8.87
CA TYR A 20 -7.87 -20.46 -8.11
C TYR A 20 -6.56 -19.68 -7.92
N LEU A 21 -6.60 -18.35 -8.04
CA LEU A 21 -5.41 -17.53 -7.90
C LEU A 21 -4.88 -17.63 -6.47
N THR A 22 -3.64 -18.08 -6.34
CA THR A 22 -2.94 -18.15 -5.04
C THR A 22 -1.91 -17.04 -4.87
N TYR A 23 -1.56 -16.32 -5.94
CA TYR A 23 -0.52 -15.29 -5.88
C TYR A 23 -0.74 -14.16 -6.90
N VAL A 24 -0.73 -12.91 -6.42
CA VAL A 24 -0.68 -11.70 -7.25
C VAL A 24 0.74 -11.15 -7.22
N LYS A 25 1.44 -11.21 -8.35
CA LYS A 25 2.83 -10.76 -8.49
C LYS A 25 2.91 -9.35 -9.09
N ASP A 26 3.87 -8.55 -8.63
CA ASP A 26 4.27 -7.30 -9.29
C ASP A 26 5.26 -7.63 -10.42
N VAL A 27 4.73 -7.90 -11.62
CA VAL A 27 5.54 -8.40 -12.75
C VAL A 27 6.46 -7.35 -13.36
N ASP A 28 6.04 -6.09 -13.38
CA ASP A 28 6.76 -4.97 -14.01
C ASP A 28 7.59 -4.15 -13.01
N ASN A 29 7.73 -4.64 -11.77
CA ASN A 29 8.45 -3.96 -10.68
C ASN A 29 7.94 -2.53 -10.46
N ARG A 30 6.64 -2.29 -10.64
CA ARG A 30 6.05 -0.95 -10.51
C ARG A 30 6.12 -0.45 -9.08
N LEU A 31 6.11 -1.36 -8.10
CA LEU A 31 6.19 -1.02 -6.68
C LEU A 31 7.57 -0.47 -6.28
N ASP A 32 8.62 -0.83 -7.00
CA ASP A 32 10.00 -0.45 -6.66
C ASP A 32 10.20 1.07 -6.71
N LYS A 33 9.41 1.76 -7.54
CA LYS A 33 9.41 3.22 -7.66
C LYS A 33 9.01 3.94 -6.37
N PHE A 34 8.29 3.27 -5.47
CA PHE A 34 7.83 3.83 -4.20
C PHE A 34 8.70 3.43 -3.01
N VAL A 35 9.57 2.42 -3.16
CA VAL A 35 10.38 1.89 -2.06
C VAL A 35 11.39 2.95 -1.60
N GLY A 36 11.41 3.20 -0.30
CA GLY A 36 12.32 4.19 0.28
C GLY A 36 11.69 5.01 1.40
N ILE A 37 12.37 6.10 1.75
CA ILE A 37 11.93 7.07 2.75
C ILE A 37 11.52 8.36 2.04
N TRP A 38 10.27 8.77 2.25
CA TRP A 38 9.70 10.00 1.72
C TRP A 38 9.46 10.97 2.87
N LYS A 39 9.90 12.22 2.72
CA LYS A 39 9.68 13.26 3.70
C LYS A 39 8.96 14.44 3.05
N GLY A 40 7.94 14.94 3.72
CA GLY A 40 7.16 16.08 3.27
C GLY A 40 6.72 16.94 4.44
N THR A 41 6.36 18.18 4.14
CA THR A 41 5.78 19.11 5.11
C THR A 41 4.41 19.53 4.65
N TYR A 42 3.44 19.55 5.57
CA TYR A 42 2.09 20.00 5.30
C TYR A 42 1.45 20.50 6.58
N ASN A 43 0.80 21.67 6.53
CA ASN A 43 0.15 22.32 7.68
C ASN A 43 1.04 22.39 8.94
N GLY A 44 2.32 22.76 8.76
CA GLY A 44 3.28 22.88 9.86
C GLY A 44 3.74 21.56 10.46
N LYS A 45 3.32 20.41 9.92
CA LYS A 45 3.75 19.07 10.36
C LYS A 45 4.75 18.49 9.38
N ILE A 46 5.68 17.70 9.90
CA ILE A 46 6.62 16.91 9.10
C ILE A 46 6.12 15.47 9.06
N TYR A 47 5.91 14.97 7.85
CA TYR A 47 5.52 13.58 7.59
C TYR A 47 6.72 12.83 7.05
N THR A 48 7.04 11.70 7.66
CA THR A 48 8.02 10.74 7.13
C THR A 48 7.28 9.45 6.83
N PHE A 49 7.34 8.99 5.59
CA PHE A 49 6.85 7.69 5.16
C PHE A 49 8.02 6.78 4.81
N LYS A 50 7.93 5.50 5.16
CA LYS A 50 8.87 4.46 4.75
C LYS A 50 8.09 3.32 4.12
N PHE A 51 8.30 3.09 2.82
CA PHE A 51 7.66 1.99 2.10
C PHE A 51 8.65 0.87 1.86
N ASN A 52 8.28 -0.34 2.26
CA ASN A 52 9.03 -1.55 1.98
C ASN A 52 8.18 -2.46 1.09
N LYS A 53 8.76 -2.95 -0.01
CA LYS A 53 8.15 -4.01 -0.80
C LYS A 53 8.27 -5.35 -0.07
N ARG A 54 7.18 -6.10 -0.03
CA ARG A 54 7.12 -7.48 0.42
C ARG A 54 6.73 -8.36 -0.75
N ILE A 55 7.44 -9.47 -0.87
CA ILE A 55 7.20 -10.48 -1.89
C ILE A 55 6.39 -11.59 -1.26
N LYS A 56 5.34 -12.04 -1.95
CA LYS A 56 4.50 -13.17 -1.51
C LYS A 56 3.99 -12.98 -0.06
N TYR A 57 3.53 -11.77 0.27
CA TYR A 57 2.91 -11.47 1.57
C TYR A 57 1.48 -12.03 1.61
N GLY A 58 1.07 -12.66 2.71
CA GLY A 58 -0.26 -13.26 2.82
C GLY A 58 -0.77 -13.30 4.25
N SER A 59 -2.06 -13.04 4.43
CA SER A 59 -2.76 -13.02 5.73
C SER A 59 -3.35 -14.37 6.13
N GLY A 60 -2.76 -15.48 5.66
CA GLY A 60 -3.15 -16.84 6.05
C GLY A 60 -4.34 -17.46 5.29
N LYS A 61 -4.97 -16.75 4.34
CA LYS A 61 -6.11 -17.24 3.55
C LYS A 61 -5.74 -17.84 2.19
N GLY A 62 -4.51 -18.30 2.00
CA GLY A 62 -4.06 -18.97 0.76
C GLY A 62 -3.79 -18.05 -0.45
N LEU A 63 -4.11 -16.76 -0.35
CA LEU A 63 -3.77 -15.75 -1.35
C LEU A 63 -2.60 -14.89 -0.89
N TYR A 64 -1.53 -14.92 -1.67
CA TYR A 64 -0.32 -14.13 -1.48
C TYR A 64 -0.29 -12.97 -2.47
N ARG A 65 0.38 -11.87 -2.11
CA ARG A 65 0.57 -10.72 -2.99
C ARG A 65 1.94 -10.09 -2.82
N ASP A 66 2.48 -9.55 -3.90
CA ASP A 66 3.52 -8.52 -3.80
C ASP A 66 2.84 -7.19 -3.49
N LEU A 67 3.27 -6.53 -2.42
CA LEU A 67 2.68 -5.27 -1.99
C LEU A 67 3.69 -4.41 -1.23
N LEU A 68 3.32 -3.16 -1.00
CA LEU A 68 4.03 -2.25 -0.09
C LEU A 68 3.46 -2.33 1.32
N ILE A 69 4.34 -2.38 2.31
CA ILE A 69 4.03 -2.09 3.71
C ILE A 69 4.57 -0.69 4.02
N GLY A 70 3.67 0.22 4.37
CA GLY A 70 3.97 1.58 4.74
C GLY A 70 4.19 1.73 6.24
N ARG A 71 5.20 2.49 6.63
CA ARG A 71 5.38 2.98 8.00
C ARG A 71 5.41 4.49 7.96
N MET A 72 4.97 5.13 9.02
CA MET A 72 4.95 6.60 9.04
C MET A 72 5.29 7.18 10.39
N GLN A 73 5.72 8.42 10.36
CA GLN A 73 5.90 9.27 11.53
C GLN A 73 5.38 10.66 11.23
N VAL A 74 4.72 11.25 12.22
CA VAL A 74 4.26 12.64 12.18
C VAL A 74 4.93 13.39 13.32
N GLN A 75 5.56 14.51 12.98
CA GLN A 75 6.09 15.48 13.93
C GLN A 75 5.32 16.79 13.81
N ASP A 76 5.05 17.44 14.93
CA ASP A 76 4.53 18.80 14.94
C ASP A 76 5.63 19.84 14.60
N SER A 77 5.24 21.11 14.52
CA SER A 77 6.15 22.21 14.19
C SER A 77 7.28 22.43 15.21
N ASN A 78 7.13 21.87 16.42
CA ASN A 78 8.12 21.95 17.49
C ASN A 78 9.04 20.72 17.53
N GLY A 79 8.90 19.81 16.57
CA GLY A 79 9.68 18.57 16.47
C GLY A 79 9.19 17.44 17.37
N LYS A 80 8.06 17.60 18.08
CA LYS A 80 7.49 16.53 18.90
C LYS A 80 6.82 15.50 18.00
N VAL A 81 7.18 14.23 18.17
CA VAL A 81 6.54 13.10 17.49
C VAL A 81 5.15 12.89 18.09
N THR A 82 4.11 13.01 17.26
CA THR A 82 2.70 12.78 17.67
C THR A 82 2.20 11.38 17.29
N TYR A 83 2.87 10.72 16.33
CA TYR A 83 2.57 9.36 15.91
C TYR A 83 3.81 8.77 15.23
N SER A 84 4.11 7.48 15.48
CA SER A 84 5.17 6.78 14.75
C SER A 84 4.97 5.27 14.73
N THR A 85 5.15 4.67 13.56
CA THR A 85 5.30 3.22 13.34
C THR A 85 6.66 2.88 12.73
N LEU A 86 7.59 3.83 12.67
CA LEU A 86 8.89 3.63 12.01
C LEU A 86 9.76 2.55 12.68
N SER A 87 9.61 2.37 14.00
CA SER A 87 10.37 1.39 14.79
C SER A 87 9.73 0.00 14.80
N GLU A 88 8.47 -0.15 14.40
CA GLU A 88 7.78 -1.44 14.38
C GLU A 88 8.33 -2.31 13.25
N ARG A 89 8.88 -3.47 13.62
CA ARG A 89 9.57 -4.39 12.69
C ARG A 89 8.65 -5.49 12.20
N ASN A 90 7.63 -5.85 12.97
CA ASN A 90 6.65 -6.85 12.57
C ASN A 90 5.62 -6.21 11.63
N ASP A 91 5.61 -6.64 10.37
CA ASP A 91 4.66 -6.14 9.38
C ASP A 91 3.21 -6.48 9.72
N ASP A 92 2.95 -7.55 10.49
CA ASP A 92 1.60 -7.94 10.91
C ASP A 92 1.00 -6.97 11.94
N LYS A 93 1.83 -6.10 12.52
CA LYS A 93 1.39 -5.01 13.41
C LYS A 93 1.21 -3.68 12.66
N ILE A 94 1.43 -3.66 11.35
CA ILE A 94 1.35 -2.46 10.52
C ILE A 94 0.03 -2.46 9.76
N TYR A 95 -0.84 -1.52 10.10
CA TYR A 95 -2.11 -1.32 9.40
C TYR A 95 -2.02 -0.25 8.30
N PHE A 96 -0.88 -0.21 7.62
CA PHE A 96 -0.66 0.62 6.45
C PHE A 96 -0.11 -0.25 5.33
N HIS A 97 -0.98 -0.83 4.52
CA HIS A 97 -0.65 -1.86 3.55
C HIS A 97 -1.26 -1.55 2.19
N GLY A 98 -0.55 -1.96 1.15
CA GLY A 98 -1.02 -1.80 -0.22
C GLY A 98 -2.12 -2.77 -0.59
N ASP A 99 -2.93 -2.35 -1.56
CA ASP A 99 -4.05 -3.11 -2.08
C ASP A 99 -3.77 -3.52 -3.54
N ASN A 100 -3.95 -2.60 -4.49
CA ASN A 100 -3.67 -2.84 -5.90
C ASN A 100 -3.39 -1.53 -6.66
N PHE A 101 -2.95 -1.68 -7.91
CA PHE A 101 -2.92 -0.59 -8.89
C PHE A 101 -4.29 -0.38 -9.54
N GLN A 102 -4.68 0.89 -9.64
CA GLN A 102 -5.78 1.40 -10.44
C GLN A 102 -5.17 2.32 -11.50
N ARG A 103 -4.85 1.79 -12.68
CA ARG A 103 -4.01 2.46 -13.68
C ARG A 103 -2.67 2.85 -13.03
N ASN A 104 -2.25 4.10 -13.13
CA ASN A 104 -0.95 4.55 -12.59
C ASN A 104 -0.95 4.82 -11.08
N ILE A 105 -2.10 4.69 -10.41
CA ILE A 105 -2.25 4.99 -9.00
C ILE A 105 -2.19 3.70 -8.21
N TYR A 106 -1.26 3.61 -7.26
CA TYR A 106 -1.22 2.53 -6.28
C TYR A 106 -2.01 2.92 -5.05
N MET A 107 -2.98 2.09 -4.67
CA MET A 107 -3.82 2.31 -3.49
C MET A 107 -3.26 1.56 -2.28
N MET A 108 -3.35 2.20 -1.12
CA MET A 108 -3.03 1.59 0.17
C MET A 108 -4.11 1.95 1.19
N ASN A 109 -4.38 1.02 2.10
CA ASN A 109 -5.23 1.27 3.26
C ASN A 109 -4.36 1.70 4.44
N LEU A 110 -4.81 2.70 5.19
CA LEU A 110 -4.19 3.19 6.41
C LEU A 110 -5.20 3.14 7.55
N ILE A 111 -4.85 2.49 8.65
CA ILE A 111 -5.61 2.51 9.90
C ILE A 111 -4.66 2.95 11.01
N ILE A 112 -5.00 4.05 11.66
CA ILE A 112 -4.22 4.64 12.76
C ILE A 112 -4.72 4.13 14.11
N ASN A 113 -6.05 4.06 14.25
CA ASN A 113 -6.71 3.61 15.46
C ASN A 113 -7.92 2.75 15.09
N THR A 114 -7.86 1.47 15.46
CA THR A 114 -8.94 0.51 15.21
C THR A 114 -10.16 0.72 16.11
N GLU A 115 -10.00 1.35 17.29
CA GLU A 115 -11.10 1.61 18.23
C GLU A 115 -12.01 2.75 17.73
N CYS A 116 -11.41 3.82 17.19
CA CYS A 116 -12.13 4.97 16.65
C CYS A 116 -12.42 4.84 15.15
N ASN A 117 -12.00 3.74 14.52
CA ASN A 117 -12.02 3.54 13.07
C ASN A 117 -11.35 4.70 12.30
N ASP A 118 -10.29 5.27 12.88
CA ASP A 118 -9.48 6.32 12.26
C ASP A 118 -8.68 5.68 11.12
N SER A 119 -9.30 5.68 9.95
CA SER A 119 -8.84 4.99 8.76
C SER A 119 -8.98 5.85 7.52
N GLY A 120 -8.23 5.50 6.48
CA GLY A 120 -8.27 6.21 5.20
C GLY A 120 -7.56 5.44 4.11
N VAL A 121 -7.61 6.01 2.90
CA VAL A 121 -6.96 5.48 1.71
C VAL A 121 -5.84 6.42 1.29
N VAL A 122 -4.67 5.85 1.03
CA VAL A 122 -3.51 6.56 0.49
C VAL A 122 -3.37 6.22 -0.98
N PHE A 123 -3.27 7.25 -1.81
CA PHE A 123 -3.05 7.14 -3.25
C PHE A 123 -1.61 7.54 -3.55
N MET A 124 -0.88 6.68 -4.25
CA MET A 124 0.49 6.97 -4.69
C MET A 124 0.60 6.89 -6.20
N GLU A 125 1.13 7.94 -6.80
CA GLU A 125 1.35 8.02 -8.24
C GLU A 125 2.74 8.58 -8.50
N VAL A 126 3.44 7.99 -9.47
CA VAL A 126 4.71 8.52 -9.95
C VAL A 126 4.41 9.43 -11.13
N TYR A 127 4.62 10.73 -10.96
CA TYR A 127 4.62 11.66 -12.07
C TYR A 127 5.95 11.51 -12.82
N SER A 128 5.92 10.88 -14.00
CA SER A 128 7.02 11.03 -14.96
C SER A 128 6.97 12.45 -15.52
N LYS A 129 8.09 13.18 -15.42
CA LYS A 129 8.31 14.37 -16.26
C LYS A 129 8.60 13.95 -17.70
#